data_AF-A0A484H2J6-F1
#
_entry.id   AF-A0A484H2J6-F1
#
_cell.length_a   1.000
_cell.length_b   1.000
_cell.length_c   1.000
_cell.angle_alpha   90.00
_cell.angle_beta   90.00
_cell.angle_gamma   90.00
#
_symmetry.space_group_name_H-M   'P 1'
#
loop_
_entity.id
_entity.type
_entity.pdbx_description
1 polymer ?
#
loop_
_entity_poly.entity_id
_entity_poly.type
_entity_poly.pdbx_seq_one_letter_code
_entity_poly.pdbx_strand_id
1 'polypeptide(L)'
;KGSTSPDRYIIVGSHHHTAYSYNGQEWASSTAIITAFIRAVMLRVKKGWRPDRTIVFCSWGGTAFGNIGSYEWGEDFKKVLQKNVVAYVSLHSPVSGNSSLYPVASPSLQQLV
;
A
#
# COMPACT_ATOMS: atom_id res chain seq x y z
N LYS A 1 -0.84 14.31 -3.66
CA LYS A 1 -1.29 14.46 -5.06
C LYS A 1 -0.09 14.77 -5.94
N GLY A 2 0.00 14.14 -7.11
CA GLY A 2 1.13 14.28 -8.03
C GLY A 2 1.21 15.65 -8.71
N SER A 3 2.39 16.01 -9.22
CA SER A 3 2.65 17.24 -9.98
C SER A 3 2.34 17.08 -11.48
N THR A 4 2.96 16.09 -12.12
CA THR A 4 2.96 15.93 -13.59
C THR A 4 1.82 15.03 -14.08
N SER A 5 1.52 13.96 -13.35
CA SER A 5 0.48 12.99 -13.70
C SER A 5 -0.41 12.73 -12.47
N PRO A 6 -1.20 13.72 -12.03
CA PRO A 6 -1.98 13.64 -10.80
C PRO A 6 -3.10 12.59 -10.84
N ASP A 7 -3.52 12.19 -12.04
CA ASP A 7 -4.50 11.16 -12.32
C ASP A 7 -3.90 9.74 -12.29
N ARG A 8 -2.58 9.58 -12.26
CA ARG A 8 -1.91 8.29 -12.17
C ARG A 8 -1.62 7.93 -10.71
N TYR A 9 -2.02 6.73 -10.31
CA TYR A 9 -1.99 6.30 -8.92
C TYR A 9 -0.95 5.22 -8.65
N ILE A 10 -0.12 5.45 -7.61
CA ILE A 10 0.64 4.40 -6.94
C ILE A 10 -0.06 4.15 -5.62
N ILE A 11 -0.64 2.96 -5.47
CA ILE A 11 -1.34 2.59 -4.25
C ILE A 11 -0.35 1.87 -3.33
N VAL A 12 -0.34 2.24 -2.05
CA VAL A 12 0.43 1.57 -1.00
C VAL A 12 -0.55 1.14 0.06
N GLY A 13 -0.70 -0.17 0.28
CA GLY A 13 -1.78 -0.69 1.10
C GLY A 13 -1.37 -1.83 2.04
N SER A 14 -1.99 -1.86 3.21
CA SER A 14 -1.98 -3.03 4.11
C SER A 14 -3.31 -3.15 4.84
N HIS A 15 -3.56 -4.33 5.39
CA HIS A 15 -4.58 -4.55 6.39
C HIS A 15 -4.24 -3.84 7.71
N HIS A 16 -5.27 -3.35 8.41
CA HIS A 16 -5.15 -2.84 9.78
C HIS A 16 -5.62 -3.87 10.82
N HIS A 17 -5.55 -3.49 12.10
CA HIS A 17 -6.00 -4.32 13.22
C HIS A 17 -7.41 -4.87 13.01
N THR A 18 -7.60 -6.18 13.21
CA THR A 18 -8.92 -6.82 13.22
C THR A 18 -9.11 -7.54 14.55
N ALA A 19 -10.32 -7.49 15.12
CA ALA A 19 -10.64 -8.10 16.41
C ALA A 19 -10.49 -9.64 16.44
N TYR A 20 -10.43 -10.28 15.25
CA TYR A 20 -10.40 -11.73 15.08
C TYR A 20 -9.06 -12.25 14.52
N SER A 21 -8.00 -11.45 14.52
CA SER A 21 -6.69 -11.93 14.08
C SER A 21 -6.11 -12.94 15.07
N TYR A 22 -6.01 -14.20 14.66
CA TYR A 22 -5.51 -15.33 15.46
C TYR A 22 -4.09 -15.09 16.02
N ASN A 23 -3.29 -14.25 15.35
CA ASN A 23 -1.88 -13.97 15.68
C ASN A 23 -1.57 -12.52 16.09
N GLY A 24 -2.55 -11.75 16.57
CA GLY A 24 -2.41 -10.51 17.37
C GLY A 24 -1.64 -9.29 16.81
N GLN A 25 -0.63 -9.44 15.95
CA GLN A 25 0.40 -8.44 15.69
C GLN A 25 0.92 -8.37 14.24
N GLU A 26 0.48 -9.25 13.33
CA GLU A 26 0.92 -9.20 11.92
C GLU A 26 0.57 -7.87 11.21
N TRP A 27 -0.51 -7.21 11.66
CA TRP A 27 -0.91 -5.88 11.19
C TRP A 27 -0.03 -4.74 11.73
N ALA A 28 0.62 -4.95 12.88
CA ALA A 28 1.28 -3.89 13.63
C ALA A 28 2.56 -3.42 12.93
N SER A 29 3.39 -4.36 12.45
CA SER A 29 4.58 -4.05 11.65
C SER A 29 4.21 -3.29 10.37
N SER A 30 3.17 -3.76 9.70
CA SER A 30 2.61 -3.15 8.48
C SER A 30 2.15 -1.70 8.72
N THR A 31 1.37 -1.48 9.79
CA THR A 31 0.87 -0.16 10.18
C THR A 31 2.00 0.78 10.58
N ALA A 32 3.00 0.27 11.32
CA ALA A 32 4.17 1.03 11.72
C ALA A 32 4.98 1.49 10.50
N ILE A 33 5.20 0.60 9.52
CA ILE A 33 5.94 0.92 8.29
C ILE A 33 5.18 1.91 7.42
N ILE A 34 3.87 1.73 7.20
CA ILE A 34 3.06 2.70 6.45
C ILE A 34 3.12 4.08 7.12
N THR A 35 2.96 4.14 8.45
CA THR A 35 2.99 5.40 9.19
C THR A 35 4.36 6.08 9.09
N ALA A 36 5.45 5.32 9.24
CA ALA A 36 6.81 5.84 9.07
C ALA A 36 7.06 6.33 7.65
N PHE A 37 6.57 5.59 6.64
CA PHE A 37 6.70 5.97 5.25
C PHE A 37 5.94 7.26 4.94
N ILE A 38 4.68 7.38 5.38
CA ILE A 38 3.90 8.62 5.27
C ILE A 38 4.65 9.79 5.93
N ARG A 39 5.19 9.60 7.14
CA ARG A 39 5.96 10.65 7.84
C ARG A 39 7.17 11.09 7.03
N ALA A 40 7.96 10.15 6.50
CA ALA A 40 9.15 10.45 5.70
C ALA A 40 8.80 11.19 4.39
N VAL A 41 7.76 10.73 3.68
CA VAL A 41 7.24 11.37 2.46
C VAL A 41 6.76 12.79 2.76
N MET A 42 5.98 12.96 3.84
CA MET A 42 5.44 14.27 4.21
C MET A 42 6.52 15.27 4.61
N LEU A 43 7.65 14.83 5.18
CA LEU A 43 8.80 15.70 5.42
C LEU A 43 9.37 16.27 4.12
N ARG A 44 9.42 15.47 3.05
CA ARG A 44 9.84 15.94 1.72
C ARG A 44 8.80 16.87 1.11
N VAL A 45 7.52 16.53 1.24
CA VAL A 45 6.42 17.37 0.74
C VAL A 45 6.41 18.76 1.39
N LYS A 46 6.63 18.83 2.70
CA LYS A 46 6.76 20.11 3.42
C LYS A 46 7.94 20.96 2.95
N LYS A 47 8.96 20.34 2.34
CA LYS A 47 10.12 21.02 1.74
C LYS A 47 9.93 21.36 0.25
N GLY A 48 8.71 21.25 -0.27
CA GLY A 48 8.37 21.61 -1.65
C GLY A 48 8.49 20.48 -2.67
N TRP A 49 8.98 19.30 -2.28
CA TRP A 49 8.99 18.15 -3.19
C TRP A 49 7.56 17.65 -3.44
N ARG A 50 7.25 17.32 -4.69
CA ARG A 50 5.98 16.65 -5.04
C ARG A 50 6.31 15.44 -5.90
N PRO A 51 5.69 14.28 -5.66
CA PRO A 51 5.85 13.14 -6.55
C PRO A 51 5.22 13.47 -7.91
N ASP A 52 5.74 12.89 -8.99
CA ASP A 52 5.13 13.08 -10.32
C ASP A 52 3.72 12.48 -10.39
N ARG A 53 3.52 11.33 -9.74
CA ARG A 53 2.25 10.60 -9.66
C ARG A 53 1.62 10.74 -8.28
N THR A 54 0.31 10.57 -8.19
CA THR A 54 -0.38 10.58 -6.90
C THR A 54 -0.12 9.27 -6.16
N ILE A 55 0.37 9.37 -4.93
CA ILE A 55 0.48 8.23 -4.01
C ILE A 55 -0.80 8.16 -3.17
N VAL A 56 -1.43 7.00 -3.12
CA VAL A 56 -2.63 6.73 -2.32
C VAL A 56 -2.27 5.71 -1.25
N PHE A 57 -2.41 6.09 0.02
CA PHE A 57 -2.19 5.19 1.15
C PHE A 57 -3.51 4.59 1.59
N CYS A 58 -3.58 3.26 1.65
CA CYS A 58 -4.79 2.53 2.01
C CYS A 58 -4.57 1.67 3.26
N SER A 59 -5.58 1.66 4.12
CA SER A 59 -5.65 0.85 5.33
C SER A 59 -6.91 0.01 5.26
N TRP A 60 -6.76 -1.28 4.97
CA TRP A 60 -7.86 -2.17 4.63
C TRP A 60 -8.44 -2.86 5.86
N GLY A 61 -9.77 -2.83 5.98
CA GLY A 61 -10.53 -3.63 6.94
C GLY A 61 -11.01 -4.95 6.34
N GLY A 62 -11.47 -5.87 7.19
CA GLY A 62 -12.08 -7.13 6.75
C GLY A 62 -11.10 -8.15 6.15
N THR A 63 -9.79 -7.96 6.31
CA THR A 63 -8.76 -8.88 5.80
C THR A 63 -8.91 -10.29 6.36
N ALA A 64 -9.15 -10.43 7.66
CA ALA A 64 -9.37 -11.73 8.32
C ALA A 64 -10.60 -12.48 7.78
N PHE A 65 -11.55 -11.77 7.14
CA PHE A 65 -12.77 -12.34 6.57
C PHE A 65 -12.66 -12.55 5.05
N GLY A 66 -11.44 -12.55 4.50
CA GLY A 66 -11.21 -12.73 3.06
C GLY A 66 -11.01 -11.43 2.29
N ASN A 67 -10.26 -10.46 2.86
CA ASN A 67 -9.89 -9.22 2.17
C ASN A 67 -11.06 -8.34 1.72
N ILE A 68 -12.18 -8.40 2.46
CA ILE A 68 -13.44 -7.74 2.09
C ILE A 68 -13.23 -6.25 1.78
N GLY A 69 -12.57 -5.49 2.66
CA GLY A 69 -12.43 -4.04 2.45
C GLY A 69 -11.67 -3.65 1.18
N SER A 70 -10.58 -4.35 0.87
CA SER A 70 -9.84 -4.12 -0.39
C SER A 70 -10.60 -4.63 -1.61
N TYR A 71 -11.39 -5.69 -1.46
CA TYR A 71 -12.17 -6.28 -2.53
C TYR A 71 -13.34 -5.37 -2.95
N GLU A 72 -14.16 -4.95 -1.98
CA GLU A 72 -15.29 -4.05 -2.22
C GLU A 72 -14.83 -2.71 -2.81
N TRP A 73 -13.74 -2.14 -2.27
CA TRP A 73 -13.14 -0.93 -2.85
C TRP A 73 -12.63 -1.14 -4.27
N GLY A 74 -12.08 -2.33 -4.55
CA GLY A 74 -11.67 -2.73 -5.90
C GLY A 74 -12.84 -2.76 -6.89
N GLU A 75 -13.98 -3.29 -6.47
CA GLU A 75 -15.19 -3.37 -7.30
C GLU A 75 -15.85 -2.00 -7.49
N ASP A 76 -16.00 -1.21 -6.43
CA ASP A 76 -16.59 0.15 -6.49
C ASP A 76 -15.81 1.08 -7.43
N PHE A 77 -14.49 0.99 -7.40
CA PHE A 77 -13.60 1.88 -8.19
C PHE A 77 -13.01 1.22 -9.44
N LYS A 78 -13.49 0.04 -9.84
CA LYS A 78 -12.93 -0.81 -10.91
C LYS A 78 -12.50 -0.05 -12.16
N LYS A 79 -13.37 0.79 -12.71
CA LYS A 79 -13.09 1.59 -13.93
C LYS A 79 -11.93 2.56 -13.73
N VAL A 80 -11.88 3.21 -12.58
CA VAL A 80 -10.80 4.13 -12.22
C VAL A 80 -9.52 3.35 -12.01
N LEU A 81 -9.56 2.24 -11.28
CA LEU A 81 -8.37 1.44 -10.98
C LEU A 81 -7.72 0.91 -12.26
N GLN A 82 -8.52 0.33 -13.15
CA GLN A 82 -8.03 -0.20 -14.44
C GLN A 82 -7.40 0.88 -15.33
N LYS A 83 -7.94 2.11 -15.32
CA LYS A 83 -7.46 3.19 -16.19
C LYS A 83 -6.28 3.95 -15.58
N ASN A 84 -6.25 4.11 -14.26
CA ASN A 84 -5.42 5.13 -13.61
C ASN A 84 -4.33 4.56 -12.68
N VAL A 85 -4.48 3.35 -12.15
CA VAL A 85 -3.46 2.75 -11.28
C VAL A 85 -2.28 2.26 -12.09
N VAL A 86 -1.09 2.63 -11.66
CA VAL A 86 0.19 2.23 -12.26
C VAL A 86 0.79 1.04 -11.52
N ALA A 87 0.70 1.04 -10.19
CA ALA A 87 1.19 -0.06 -9.36
C ALA A 87 0.45 -0.11 -8.02
N TYR A 88 0.34 -1.32 -7.46
CA TYR A 88 -0.06 -1.56 -6.09
C TYR A 88 1.13 -2.16 -5.32
N VAL A 89 1.59 -1.47 -4.29
CA VAL A 89 2.65 -1.94 -3.39
C VAL A 89 1.99 -2.45 -2.12
N SER A 90 2.03 -3.77 -1.94
CA SER A 90 1.51 -4.42 -0.73
C SER A 90 2.53 -4.32 0.39
N LEU A 91 2.07 -3.89 1.57
CA LEU A 91 2.81 -4.00 2.82
C LEU A 91 2.09 -4.95 3.77
N HIS A 92 1.52 -6.04 3.24
CA HIS A 92 0.89 -7.08 4.04
C HIS A 92 1.98 -7.96 4.69
N SER A 93 2.18 -7.82 6.00
CA SER A 93 3.22 -8.53 6.76
C SER A 93 4.63 -8.39 6.15
N PRO A 94 5.17 -7.16 6.05
CA PRO A 94 6.45 -6.90 5.41
C PRO A 94 7.67 -7.38 6.23
N VAL A 95 7.45 -7.79 7.47
CA VAL A 95 8.47 -8.33 8.38
C VAL A 95 7.99 -9.69 8.88
N SER A 96 8.55 -10.76 8.32
CA SER A 96 8.24 -12.15 8.69
C SER A 96 9.44 -12.91 9.25
N GLY A 97 10.61 -12.28 9.34
CA GLY A 97 11.85 -12.90 9.80
C GLY A 97 13.05 -11.96 9.62
N ASN A 98 14.26 -12.47 9.85
CA ASN A 98 15.51 -11.70 9.80
C ASN A 98 16.57 -12.28 8.86
N SER A 99 16.24 -13.32 8.09
CA SER A 99 17.21 -14.06 7.29
C SER A 99 17.42 -13.49 5.88
N SER A 100 16.35 -13.27 5.12
CA SER A 100 16.42 -12.87 3.71
C SER A 100 15.18 -12.09 3.29
N LEU A 101 15.34 -11.28 2.23
CA LEU A 101 14.22 -10.59 1.58
C LEU A 101 13.56 -11.54 0.57
N TYR A 102 12.23 -11.66 0.64
CA TYR A 102 11.43 -12.48 -0.27
C TYR A 102 10.39 -11.61 -0.99
N PRO A 103 10.80 -10.86 -2.03
CA PRO A 103 9.88 -10.00 -2.75
C PRO A 103 9.08 -10.81 -3.78
N VAL A 104 7.80 -10.51 -3.91
CA VAL A 104 6.92 -11.07 -4.95
C VAL A 104 6.38 -9.91 -5.77
N ALA A 105 6.57 -9.95 -7.08
CA ALA A 105 6.17 -8.89 -7.98
C ALA A 105 5.72 -9.44 -9.33
N SER A 106 4.89 -8.68 -10.05
CA SER A 106 4.55 -8.98 -11.43
C SER A 106 5.79 -8.87 -12.32
N PRO A 107 5.87 -9.59 -13.46
CA PRO A 107 7.02 -9.51 -14.37
C PRO A 107 7.35 -8.07 -14.81
N SER A 108 6.33 -7.22 -14.93
CA SER A 108 6.48 -5.79 -15.26
C SER A 108 7.28 -4.97 -14.23
N LEU A 109 7.42 -5.48 -13.00
CA LEU A 109 8.16 -4.83 -11.91
C LEU A 109 9.47 -5.56 -11.58
N GLN A 110 9.84 -6.61 -12.32
CA GLN A 110 10.99 -7.45 -11.99
C GLN A 110 12.34 -6.71 -12.06
N GLN A 111 12.47 -5.67 -12.89
CA GLN A 111 13.68 -4.85 -12.91
C GLN A 111 13.78 -3.88 -11.72
N LEU A 112 12.67 -3.63 -11.01
CA LEU A 112 12.62 -2.74 -9.86
C LEU A 112 12.94 -3.48 -8.54
N VAL A 113 12.85 -4.81 -8.54
CA VAL A 113 12.95 -5.70 -7.39
C VAL A 113 14.24 -6.50 -7.46
#